data_AF-A0A2S5DB31-F1
#
_entry.id   AF-A0A2S5DB31-F1
#
_cell.length_a   1.000
_cell.length_b   1.000
_cell.length_c   1.000
_cell.angle_alpha   90.00
_cell.angle_beta   90.00
_cell.angle_gamma   90.00
#
_symmetry.space_group_name_H-M   'P 1'
#
loop_
_entity.id
_entity.type
_entity.pdbx_description
1 polymer ?
#
loop_
_entity_poly.entity_id
_entity_poly.type
_entity_poly.pdbx_seq_one_letter_code
_entity_poly.pdbx_strand_id
1 'polypeptide(L)'
;MSLENTLKEAAHARPGYELSTFKEAGLPVYVLTLRILVLERKPLGPIDEAVLRAVRAGLSEPQDIVAFLGLPSSVITPVLAGLNTNELINYSRASVDDSAKVTLSAKGKLALAEASSVRPQERMVRVCFDALAKKLLFIAPEQLNKPREMKDYGYFEVPHCNSKRPEVDDIPMDDFDRMLQRMQVREEDKGELLAIRRIERRELRYLKCVTLFYRSLSKRDEIEVAFWREDGSSLEHENCFRVLGGPALIGAQVLARAAALGMNIHD
;
A
#
# COMPACT_ATOMS: atom_id res chain seq x y z
N MET A 1 -4.38 1.04 -23.48
CA MET A 1 -5.42 1.46 -24.45
C MET A 1 -4.91 2.63 -25.27
N SER A 2 -5.25 2.71 -26.56
CA SER A 2 -4.91 3.88 -27.39
C SER A 2 -5.85 5.05 -27.08
N LEU A 3 -5.33 6.27 -27.04
CA LEU A 3 -6.09 7.51 -26.79
C LEU A 3 -7.27 7.66 -27.77
N GLU A 4 -7.10 7.26 -29.03
CA GLU A 4 -8.16 7.33 -30.04
C GLU A 4 -9.38 6.47 -29.69
N ASN A 5 -9.17 5.29 -29.11
CA ASN A 5 -10.26 4.41 -28.72
C ASN A 5 -11.02 4.99 -27.51
N THR A 6 -10.28 5.55 -26.54
CA THR A 6 -10.87 6.25 -25.40
C THR A 6 -11.74 7.43 -25.86
N LEU A 7 -11.29 8.21 -26.83
CA LEU A 7 -12.05 9.36 -27.34
C LEU A 7 -13.31 8.93 -28.11
N LYS A 8 -13.24 7.85 -28.90
CA LYS A 8 -14.42 7.32 -29.60
C LYS A 8 -15.49 6.81 -28.64
N GLU A 9 -15.09 6.09 -27.60
CA GLU A 9 -16.01 5.61 -26.57
C GLU A 9 -16.60 6.79 -25.77
N ALA A 10 -15.74 7.75 -25.40
CA ALA A 10 -16.12 8.95 -24.67
C ALA A 10 -17.08 9.87 -25.44
N ALA A 11 -16.96 9.97 -26.77
CA ALA A 11 -17.76 10.89 -27.58
C ALA A 11 -19.27 10.63 -27.49
N HIS A 12 -19.69 9.38 -27.29
CA HIS A 12 -21.09 8.99 -27.19
C HIS A 12 -21.52 8.58 -25.78
N ALA A 13 -20.64 8.75 -24.79
CA ALA A 13 -20.88 8.28 -23.43
C ALA A 13 -21.96 9.07 -22.67
N ARG A 14 -22.29 10.30 -23.09
CA ARG A 14 -23.20 11.21 -22.37
C ARG A 14 -24.29 11.79 -23.27
N PRO A 15 -25.54 11.28 -23.21
CA PRO A 15 -26.67 11.87 -23.90
C PRO A 15 -26.92 13.32 -23.47
N GLY A 16 -27.14 14.23 -24.42
CA GLY A 16 -27.39 15.65 -24.15
C GLY A 16 -26.13 16.50 -23.92
N TYR A 17 -24.94 15.90 -24.02
CA TYR A 17 -23.67 16.60 -23.96
C TYR A 17 -22.82 16.30 -25.19
N GLU A 18 -22.00 17.26 -25.61
CA GLU A 18 -20.99 17.11 -26.64
C GLU A 18 -19.59 17.12 -26.03
N LEU A 19 -18.70 16.24 -26.50
CA LEU A 19 -17.29 16.28 -26.11
C LEU A 19 -16.62 17.49 -26.77
N SER A 20 -16.30 18.50 -25.97
CA SER A 20 -15.74 19.77 -26.47
C SER A 20 -14.23 19.71 -26.63
N THR A 21 -13.51 19.11 -25.68
CA THR A 21 -12.05 19.00 -25.72
C THR A 21 -11.55 17.94 -24.74
N PHE A 22 -10.28 17.57 -24.84
CA PHE A 22 -9.60 16.67 -23.93
C PHE A 22 -8.19 17.16 -23.61
N LYS A 23 -7.61 16.69 -22.50
CA LYS A 23 -6.21 16.92 -22.14
C LYS A 23 -5.61 15.67 -21.51
N GLU A 24 -4.37 15.35 -21.87
CA GLU A 24 -3.54 14.50 -21.02
C GLU A 24 -3.27 15.24 -19.71
N ALA A 25 -3.49 14.55 -18.60
CA ALA A 25 -3.60 15.17 -17.29
C ALA A 25 -3.10 14.27 -16.17
N GLY A 26 -3.02 14.84 -14.97
CA GLY A 26 -2.62 14.13 -13.77
C GLY A 26 -3.58 14.37 -12.62
N LEU A 27 -4.14 13.31 -12.07
CA LEU A 27 -4.95 13.36 -10.85
C LEU A 27 -4.03 13.56 -9.62
N PRO A 28 -4.36 14.48 -8.71
CA PRO A 28 -3.51 14.78 -7.57
C PRO A 28 -3.49 13.63 -6.55
N VAL A 29 -2.29 13.12 -6.26
CA VAL A 29 -2.04 12.06 -5.28
C VAL A 29 -1.00 12.51 -4.27
N TYR A 30 -1.30 12.37 -2.99
CA TYR A 30 -0.33 12.57 -1.93
C TYR A 30 0.47 11.30 -1.69
N VAL A 31 1.78 11.35 -1.87
CA VAL A 31 2.69 10.33 -1.36
C VAL A 31 3.04 10.71 0.09
N LEU A 32 2.54 9.90 1.02
CA LEU A 32 2.71 10.09 2.45
C LEU A 32 3.81 9.18 2.96
N THR A 33 4.81 9.77 3.63
CA THR A 33 5.76 9.00 4.42
C THR A 33 5.24 8.96 5.85
N LEU A 34 4.84 7.78 6.31
CA LEU A 34 4.20 7.55 7.60
C LEU A 34 5.16 6.88 8.56
N ARG A 35 5.13 7.33 9.81
CA ARG A 35 5.72 6.61 10.94
C ARG A 35 4.63 5.77 11.59
N ILE A 36 4.78 4.46 11.50
CA ILE A 36 3.82 3.49 12.05
C ILE A 36 4.43 2.76 13.23
N LEU A 37 3.57 2.33 14.14
CA LEU A 37 3.91 1.44 15.25
C LEU A 37 3.39 0.05 14.92
N VAL A 38 4.29 -0.92 14.86
CA VAL A 38 3.98 -2.30 14.51
C VAL A 38 4.41 -3.21 15.65
N LEU A 39 3.54 -4.15 16.00
CA LEU A 39 3.82 -5.24 16.90
C LEU A 39 4.41 -6.39 16.08
N GLU A 40 5.73 -6.46 16.04
CA GLU A 40 6.41 -7.54 15.34
C GLU A 40 6.24 -8.83 16.14
N ARG A 41 5.66 -9.86 15.52
CA ARG A 41 5.62 -11.19 16.12
C ARG A 41 7.01 -11.81 16.04
N LYS A 42 7.34 -12.57 17.08
CA LYS A 42 8.71 -13.02 17.35
C LYS A 42 9.26 -13.95 16.26
N PRO A 43 10.59 -13.95 16.06
CA PRO A 43 11.27 -14.71 14.99
C PRO A 43 11.25 -16.23 15.16
N LEU A 44 10.69 -16.76 16.26
CA LEU A 44 10.63 -18.19 16.53
C LEU A 44 9.23 -18.72 16.25
N GLY A 45 9.13 -19.81 15.48
CA GLY A 45 7.87 -20.52 15.30
C GLY A 45 7.33 -21.05 16.65
N PRO A 46 6.01 -21.29 16.78
CA PRO A 46 5.43 -21.79 18.04
C PRO A 46 6.07 -23.09 18.53
N ILE A 47 6.41 -24.00 17.61
CA ILE A 47 7.06 -25.27 17.92
C ILE A 47 8.52 -25.05 18.30
N ASP A 48 9.24 -24.19 17.59
CA ASP A 48 10.63 -23.81 17.91
C ASP A 48 10.72 -23.24 19.32
N GLU A 49 9.82 -22.32 19.67
CA GLU A 49 9.76 -21.72 21.00
C GLU A 49 9.44 -22.76 22.06
N ALA A 50 8.48 -23.67 21.80
CA ALA A 50 8.14 -24.74 22.73
C ALA A 50 9.32 -25.68 22.99
N VAL A 51 10.05 -26.06 21.94
CA VAL A 51 11.27 -26.89 22.05
C VAL A 51 12.35 -26.15 22.84
N LEU A 52 12.64 -24.88 22.54
CA LEU A 52 13.64 -24.11 23.28
C LEU A 52 13.25 -23.91 24.75
N ARG A 53 11.97 -23.71 25.06
CA ARG A 53 11.45 -23.64 26.44
C ARG A 53 11.60 -24.98 27.17
N ALA A 54 11.32 -26.09 26.50
CA ALA A 54 11.51 -27.44 27.05
C ALA A 54 12.98 -27.68 27.42
N VAL A 55 13.91 -27.37 26.51
CA VAL A 55 15.35 -27.48 26.77
C VAL A 55 15.79 -26.56 27.91
N ARG A 56 15.27 -25.32 27.97
CA ARG A 56 15.53 -24.41 29.10
C ARG A 56 15.04 -24.98 30.44
N ALA A 57 13.91 -25.69 30.43
CA ALA A 57 13.32 -26.31 31.61
C ALA A 57 14.08 -27.57 32.07
N GLY A 58 15.09 -28.02 31.31
CA GLY A 58 15.96 -29.14 31.68
C GLY A 58 15.71 -30.41 30.87
N LEU A 59 14.81 -30.40 29.88
CA LEU A 59 14.61 -31.54 28.97
C LEU A 59 15.78 -31.60 27.97
N SER A 60 16.73 -32.50 28.23
CA SER A 60 17.95 -32.63 27.42
C SER A 60 17.89 -33.75 26.39
N GLU A 61 16.96 -34.71 26.47
CA GLU A 61 16.91 -35.81 25.52
C GLU A 61 15.84 -35.57 24.44
N PRO A 62 16.13 -35.81 23.15
CA PRO A 62 15.15 -35.63 22.07
C PRO A 62 13.84 -36.40 22.29
N GLN A 63 13.93 -37.60 22.87
CA GLN A 63 12.75 -38.43 23.15
C GLN A 63 11.87 -37.82 24.24
N ASP A 64 12.49 -37.27 25.29
CA ASP A 64 11.77 -36.57 26.36
C ASP A 64 11.08 -35.31 25.84
N ILE A 65 11.73 -34.57 24.92
CA ILE A 65 11.15 -33.38 24.29
C ILE A 65 9.92 -33.78 23.45
N VAL A 66 10.01 -34.86 22.66
CA VAL A 66 8.88 -35.41 21.89
C VAL A 66 7.72 -35.80 22.81
N ALA A 67 8.02 -36.56 23.87
CA ALA A 67 7.02 -37.03 24.82
C ALA A 67 6.35 -35.86 25.58
N PHE A 68 7.14 -34.88 26.02
CA PHE A 68 6.67 -33.71 26.76
C PHE A 68 5.78 -32.80 25.91
N LEU A 69 6.15 -32.56 24.66
CA LEU A 69 5.37 -31.72 23.75
C LEU A 69 4.14 -32.45 23.18
N GLY A 70 4.08 -33.78 23.27
CA GLY A 70 2.99 -34.59 22.74
C GLY A 70 2.89 -34.56 21.22
N LEU A 71 3.98 -34.21 20.52
CA LEU A 71 4.05 -34.12 19.07
C LEU A 71 4.88 -35.29 18.51
N PRO A 72 4.53 -35.84 17.34
CA PRO A 72 5.25 -36.98 16.77
C PRO A 72 6.69 -36.61 16.41
N SER A 73 7.60 -37.58 16.49
CA SER A 73 9.03 -37.39 16.17
C SER A 73 9.27 -36.89 14.75
N SER A 74 8.37 -37.17 13.81
CA SER A 74 8.41 -36.66 12.43
C SER A 74 8.27 -35.13 12.35
N VAL A 75 7.68 -34.49 13.36
CA VAL A 75 7.54 -33.02 13.47
C VAL A 75 8.70 -32.42 14.26
N ILE A 76 9.08 -33.05 15.38
CA ILE A 76 10.11 -32.51 16.28
C ILE A 76 11.53 -32.68 15.73
N THR A 77 11.82 -33.77 15.01
CA THR A 77 13.18 -34.04 14.51
C THR A 77 13.66 -33.00 13.49
N PRO A 78 12.85 -32.60 12.48
CA PRO A 78 13.22 -31.51 11.58
C PRO A 78 13.39 -30.17 12.32
N VAL A 79 12.55 -29.89 13.31
CA VAL A 79 12.65 -28.66 14.12
C VAL A 79 13.96 -28.62 14.90
N LEU A 80 14.32 -29.70 15.60
CA LEU A 80 15.60 -29.79 16.29
C LEU A 80 16.79 -29.67 15.33
N ALA A 81 16.72 -30.28 14.15
CA ALA A 81 17.74 -30.11 13.11
C ALA A 81 17.87 -28.63 12.68
N GLY A 82 16.74 -27.96 12.40
CA GLY A 82 16.71 -26.55 12.04
C GLY A 82 17.24 -25.63 13.15
N LEU A 83 16.85 -25.88 14.39
CA LEU A 83 17.36 -25.15 15.56
C LEU A 83 18.88 -25.33 15.74
N ASN A 84 19.41 -26.51 15.43
CA ASN A 84 20.85 -26.77 15.47
C ASN A 84 21.58 -26.10 14.31
N THR A 85 21.03 -26.16 13.09
CA THR A 85 21.56 -25.43 11.92
C THR A 85 21.58 -23.92 12.15
N ASN A 86 20.58 -23.39 12.85
CA ASN A 86 20.52 -21.97 13.23
C ASN A 86 21.34 -21.63 14.48
N GLU A 87 22.10 -22.59 15.02
CA GLU A 87 22.97 -22.45 16.20
C GLU A 87 22.22 -22.03 17.47
N LEU A 88 20.93 -22.35 17.58
CA LEU A 88 20.10 -22.06 18.75
C LEU A 88 20.22 -23.15 19.83
N ILE A 89 20.49 -24.38 19.41
CA ILE A 89 20.78 -25.52 20.28
C ILE A 89 22.11 -26.16 19.91
N ASN A 90 22.68 -26.91 20.84
CA ASN A 90 23.87 -27.71 20.64
C ASN A 90 23.59 -29.17 21.01
N TYR A 91 24.18 -30.10 20.26
CA TYR A 91 24.22 -31.51 20.60
C TYR A 91 25.55 -31.88 21.26
N SER A 92 25.47 -32.54 22.40
CA SER A 92 26.61 -33.17 23.07
C SER A 92 26.33 -34.65 23.28
N ARG A 93 27.29 -35.53 22.97
CA ARG A 93 27.24 -36.94 23.38
C ARG A 93 28.11 -37.11 24.63
N ALA A 94 27.55 -37.69 25.68
CA ALA A 94 28.35 -38.10 26.82
C ALA A 94 29.05 -39.42 26.47
N SER A 95 30.32 -39.59 26.85
CA SER A 95 31.10 -40.80 26.54
C SER A 95 30.61 -42.06 27.27
N VAL A 96 29.63 -41.93 28.15
CA VAL A 96 29.14 -42.98 29.06
C VAL A 96 27.71 -43.41 28.73
N ASP A 97 26.97 -42.60 27.96
CA ASP A 97 25.56 -42.82 27.63
C ASP A 97 25.41 -42.57 26.12
N ASP A 98 24.87 -43.54 25.37
CA ASP A 98 24.76 -43.45 23.90
C ASP A 98 23.68 -42.44 23.43
N SER A 99 23.08 -41.69 24.38
CA SER A 99 22.06 -40.68 24.12
C SER A 99 22.67 -39.30 23.81
N ALA A 100 22.24 -38.72 22.70
CA ALA A 100 22.60 -37.35 22.34
C ALA A 100 21.81 -36.36 23.20
N LYS A 101 22.51 -35.53 23.98
CA LYS A 101 21.93 -34.48 24.81
C LYS A 101 21.87 -33.14 24.08
N VAL A 102 20.75 -32.45 24.22
CA VAL A 102 20.42 -31.14 23.67
C VAL A 102 20.60 -30.09 24.76
N THR A 103 21.31 -29.01 24.44
CA THR A 103 21.46 -27.84 25.32
C THR A 103 21.24 -26.55 24.55
N LEU A 104 20.75 -25.50 25.22
CA LEU A 104 20.65 -24.18 24.60
C LEU A 104 22.02 -23.54 24.42
N SER A 105 22.28 -23.02 23.22
CA SER A 105 23.43 -22.15 22.98
C SER A 105 23.21 -20.77 23.63
N ALA A 106 24.25 -19.92 23.66
CA ALA A 106 24.09 -18.52 24.09
C ALA A 106 23.09 -17.77 23.18
N LYS A 107 23.14 -18.03 21.87
CA LYS A 107 22.22 -17.48 20.88
C LYS A 107 20.79 -17.97 21.11
N GLY A 108 20.59 -19.25 21.43
CA GLY A 108 19.28 -19.81 21.76
C GLY A 108 18.67 -19.22 23.03
N LYS A 109 19.48 -18.99 24.07
CA LYS A 109 19.02 -18.33 25.31
C LYS A 109 18.57 -16.89 25.05
N LEU A 110 19.32 -16.14 24.24
CA LEU A 110 18.96 -14.77 23.83
C LEU A 110 17.70 -14.78 22.98
N ALA A 111 17.64 -15.63 21.94
CA ALA A 111 16.48 -15.75 21.07
C ALA A 111 15.20 -16.10 21.84
N LEU A 112 15.29 -16.98 22.86
CA LEU A 112 14.16 -17.34 23.72
C LEU A 112 13.74 -16.20 24.66
N ALA A 113 14.69 -15.40 25.16
CA ALA A 113 14.41 -14.23 25.98
C ALA A 113 13.75 -13.10 25.16
N GLU A 114 14.24 -12.86 23.95
CA GLU A 114 13.64 -11.93 22.99
C GLU A 114 12.28 -12.43 22.51
N ALA A 115 12.16 -13.74 22.25
CA ALA A 115 10.89 -14.41 22.02
C ALA A 115 10.00 -14.52 23.26
N SER A 116 10.36 -13.89 24.38
CA SER A 116 9.45 -13.62 25.49
C SER A 116 8.93 -12.17 25.47
N SER A 117 9.63 -11.25 24.79
CA SER A 117 9.30 -9.83 24.70
C SER A 117 8.63 -9.47 23.37
N VAL A 118 7.31 -9.24 23.35
CA VAL A 118 6.67 -8.60 22.18
C VAL A 118 6.94 -7.09 22.32
N ARG A 119 7.74 -6.50 21.43
CA ARG A 119 8.07 -5.07 21.49
C ARG A 119 7.43 -4.32 20.34
N PRO A 120 6.69 -3.22 20.61
CA PRO A 120 6.29 -2.29 19.58
C PRO A 120 7.54 -1.69 18.92
N GLN A 121 7.62 -1.80 17.59
CA GLN A 121 8.66 -1.18 16.79
C GLN A 121 8.09 -0.09 15.90
N GLU A 122 8.85 0.98 15.72
CA GLU A 122 8.49 2.03 14.77
C GLU A 122 9.09 1.74 13.41
N ARG A 123 8.25 1.82 12.37
CA ARG A 123 8.66 1.64 10.98
C ARG A 123 8.22 2.82 10.13
N MET A 124 8.97 3.06 9.07
CA MET A 124 8.65 4.09 8.08
C MET A 124 8.11 3.42 6.83
N VAL A 125 6.91 3.84 6.41
CA VAL A 125 6.29 3.31 5.18
C VAL A 125 5.83 4.45 4.29
N ARG A 126 5.87 4.23 2.97
CA ARG A 126 5.42 5.19 1.96
C ARG A 126 4.13 4.68 1.35
N VAL A 127 3.10 5.53 1.33
CA VAL A 127 1.77 5.18 0.82
C VAL A 127 1.26 6.25 -0.13
N CYS A 128 0.41 5.86 -1.08
CA CYS A 128 -0.22 6.77 -2.02
C CYS A 128 -1.67 7.04 -1.58
N PHE A 129 -2.05 8.31 -1.49
CA PHE A 129 -3.38 8.73 -1.03
C PHE A 129 -4.01 9.67 -2.07
N ASP A 130 -5.16 9.30 -2.59
CA ASP A 130 -5.90 10.09 -3.58
C ASP A 130 -6.46 11.38 -2.95
N ALA A 131 -6.11 12.54 -3.51
CA ALA A 131 -6.51 13.81 -2.93
C ALA A 131 -7.99 14.15 -3.18
N LEU A 132 -8.61 13.60 -4.23
CA LEU A 132 -10.00 13.83 -4.59
C LEU A 132 -10.92 12.79 -3.95
N ALA A 133 -10.62 11.50 -4.13
CA ALA A 133 -11.40 10.39 -3.63
C ALA A 133 -11.18 10.11 -2.14
N LYS A 134 -10.12 10.65 -1.53
CA LYS A 134 -9.75 10.45 -0.12
C LYS A 134 -9.55 8.98 0.25
N LYS A 135 -8.85 8.25 -0.61
CA LYS A 135 -8.60 6.80 -0.46
C LYS A 135 -7.14 6.45 -0.66
N LEU A 136 -6.70 5.36 -0.03
CA LEU A 136 -5.39 4.79 -0.31
C LEU A 136 -5.38 4.13 -1.68
N LEU A 137 -4.32 4.38 -2.44
CA LEU A 137 -4.06 3.78 -3.74
C LEU A 137 -2.98 2.71 -3.60
N PHE A 138 -3.25 1.53 -4.13
CA PHE A 138 -2.33 0.38 -4.12
C PHE A 138 -1.38 0.43 -5.31
N ILE A 139 -0.64 1.53 -5.44
CA ILE A 139 0.32 1.78 -6.51
C ILE A 139 1.65 2.24 -5.93
N ALA A 140 2.74 1.91 -6.62
CA ALA A 140 4.06 2.36 -6.21
C ALA A 140 4.21 3.87 -6.48
N PRO A 141 4.83 4.65 -5.57
CA PRO A 141 5.07 6.09 -5.80
C PRO A 141 5.85 6.41 -7.08
N GLU A 142 6.60 5.44 -7.60
CA GLU A 142 7.39 5.52 -8.82
C GLU A 142 6.53 5.49 -10.09
N GLN A 143 5.28 5.06 -10.00
CA GLN A 143 4.29 5.13 -11.09
C GLN A 143 3.64 6.52 -11.20
N LEU A 144 3.95 7.43 -10.27
CA LEU A 144 3.38 8.78 -10.21
C LEU A 144 4.38 9.82 -10.72
N ASN A 145 3.89 10.76 -11.51
CA ASN A 145 4.67 11.86 -12.03
C ASN A 145 4.83 12.97 -10.97
N LYS A 146 6.01 13.57 -10.91
CA LYS A 146 6.27 14.77 -10.12
C LYS A 146 5.72 16.01 -10.82
N PRO A 147 5.46 17.11 -10.09
CA PRO A 147 5.04 18.37 -10.69
C PRO A 147 5.99 18.91 -11.77
N ARG A 148 7.30 18.60 -11.69
CA ARG A 148 8.26 18.98 -12.74
C ARG A 148 8.02 18.18 -14.02
N GLU A 149 7.91 16.86 -13.90
CA GLU A 149 7.64 15.95 -15.03
C GLU A 149 6.31 16.29 -15.71
N MET A 150 5.26 16.65 -14.95
CA MET A 150 3.99 17.11 -15.52
C MET A 150 4.17 18.34 -16.41
N LYS A 151 4.98 19.31 -16.00
CA LYS A 151 5.28 20.50 -16.80
C LYS A 151 6.11 20.16 -18.03
N ASP A 152 7.12 19.31 -17.86
CA ASP A 152 8.01 18.89 -18.95
C ASP A 152 7.24 18.13 -20.05
N TYR A 153 6.25 17.32 -19.66
CA TYR A 153 5.36 16.62 -20.61
C TYR A 153 4.21 17.49 -21.13
N GLY A 154 4.02 18.71 -20.62
CA GLY A 154 2.90 19.57 -20.97
C GLY A 154 1.54 19.03 -20.48
N TYR A 155 1.53 18.15 -19.50
CA TYR A 155 0.32 17.56 -18.95
C TYR A 155 -0.42 18.52 -18.03
N PHE A 156 -1.75 18.46 -18.07
CA PHE A 156 -2.60 19.28 -17.23
C PHE A 156 -2.64 18.75 -15.80
N GLU A 157 -2.18 19.56 -14.84
CA GLU A 157 -2.32 19.24 -13.42
C GLU A 157 -3.76 19.48 -12.98
N VAL A 158 -4.49 18.40 -12.66
CA VAL A 158 -5.87 18.52 -12.16
C VAL A 158 -5.81 19.17 -10.76
N PRO A 159 -6.59 20.24 -10.51
CA PRO A 159 -6.54 20.92 -9.22
C PRO A 159 -7.05 19.99 -8.12
N HIS A 160 -6.48 20.14 -6.92
CA HIS A 160 -6.92 19.44 -5.72
C HIS A 160 -8.17 20.09 -5.08
N CYS A 161 -8.83 21.05 -5.75
CA CYS A 161 -10.11 21.65 -5.38
C CYS A 161 -10.28 22.03 -3.89
N ASN A 162 -9.28 22.70 -3.30
CA ASN A 162 -9.25 23.06 -1.87
C ASN A 162 -9.39 21.87 -0.90
N SER A 163 -9.19 20.64 -1.39
CA SER A 163 -9.11 19.45 -0.57
C SER A 163 -8.03 19.65 0.49
N LYS A 164 -8.43 19.55 1.75
CA LYS A 164 -7.52 19.66 2.89
C LYS A 164 -6.40 18.64 2.73
N ARG A 165 -5.18 19.02 3.14
CA ARG A 165 -4.05 18.10 3.19
C ARG A 165 -4.41 16.92 4.10
N PRO A 166 -4.06 15.68 3.72
CA PRO A 166 -4.39 14.52 4.52
C PRO A 166 -3.74 14.59 5.91
N GLU A 167 -4.55 14.28 6.91
CA GLU A 167 -4.17 14.05 8.29
C GLU A 167 -4.20 12.55 8.61
N VAL A 168 -3.71 12.16 9.79
CA VAL A 168 -3.66 10.75 10.18
C VAL A 168 -5.08 10.17 10.25
N ASP A 169 -6.03 10.97 10.72
CA ASP A 169 -7.44 10.58 10.88
C ASP A 169 -8.17 10.39 9.54
N ASP A 170 -7.61 10.93 8.44
CA ASP A 170 -8.15 10.73 7.08
C ASP A 170 -7.78 9.35 6.49
N ILE A 171 -6.92 8.58 7.16
CA ILE A 171 -6.43 7.29 6.67
C ILE A 171 -7.20 6.16 7.36
N PRO A 172 -8.10 5.44 6.66
CA PRO A 172 -8.83 4.34 7.25
C PRO A 172 -7.89 3.20 7.63
N MET A 173 -7.94 2.75 8.88
CA MET A 173 -7.07 1.67 9.38
C MET A 173 -7.27 0.37 8.60
N ASP A 174 -8.52 0.03 8.24
CA ASP A 174 -8.84 -1.18 7.47
C ASP A 174 -8.16 -1.21 6.08
N ASP A 175 -8.14 -0.07 5.38
CA ASP A 175 -7.47 0.05 4.08
C ASP A 175 -5.96 -0.01 4.24
N PHE A 176 -5.45 0.52 5.35
CA PHE A 176 -4.03 0.51 5.67
C PHE A 176 -3.52 -0.89 6.02
N ASP A 177 -4.28 -1.68 6.78
CA ASP A 177 -3.94 -3.06 7.10
C ASP A 177 -3.87 -3.93 5.83
N ARG A 178 -4.84 -3.76 4.92
CA ARG A 178 -4.80 -4.41 3.60
C ARG A 178 -3.57 -4.01 2.80
N MET A 179 -3.14 -2.75 2.90
CA MET A 179 -1.96 -2.26 2.23
C MET A 179 -0.69 -2.85 2.84
N LEU A 180 -0.57 -2.90 4.17
CA LEU A 180 0.55 -3.53 4.85
C LEU A 180 0.66 -5.02 4.51
N GLN A 181 -0.45 -5.76 4.53
CA GLN A 181 -0.47 -7.17 4.13
C GLN A 181 0.05 -7.40 2.71
N ARG A 182 -0.25 -6.48 1.76
CA ARG A 182 0.27 -6.55 0.39
C ARG A 182 1.75 -6.17 0.27
N MET A 183 2.25 -5.33 1.17
CA MET A 183 3.66 -4.92 1.19
C MET A 183 4.56 -5.92 1.94
N GLN A 184 4.00 -6.82 2.75
CA GLN A 184 4.73 -7.89 3.45
C GLN A 184 5.21 -8.96 2.45
N VAL A 185 6.31 -8.68 1.74
CA VAL A 185 6.93 -9.60 0.77
C VAL A 185 7.75 -10.70 1.47
N ARG A 186 8.17 -10.49 2.72
CA ARG A 186 8.98 -11.43 3.51
C ARG A 186 8.25 -11.85 4.79
N GLU A 187 8.42 -13.11 5.21
CA GLU A 187 7.81 -13.60 6.46
C GLU A 187 8.26 -12.82 7.70
N GLU A 188 9.48 -12.29 7.68
CA GLU A 188 10.08 -11.45 8.72
C GLU A 188 9.35 -10.08 8.88
N ASP A 189 8.54 -9.68 7.90
CA ASP A 189 7.77 -8.43 7.95
C ASP A 189 6.34 -8.61 8.50
N LYS A 190 5.98 -9.82 8.96
CA LYS A 190 4.68 -10.12 9.58
C LYS A 190 4.59 -9.48 10.96
N GLY A 191 4.26 -8.20 10.97
CA GLY A 191 3.89 -7.45 12.16
C GLY A 191 2.42 -7.02 12.11
N GLU A 192 1.80 -6.95 13.29
CA GLU A 192 0.45 -6.43 13.47
C GLU A 192 0.53 -4.91 13.65
N LEU A 193 -0.16 -4.13 12.83
CA LEU A 193 -0.18 -2.68 12.99
C LEU A 193 -0.90 -2.31 14.29
N LEU A 194 -0.26 -1.47 15.09
CA LEU A 194 -0.88 -0.91 16.29
C LEU A 194 -1.45 0.47 16.05
N ALA A 195 -0.70 1.33 15.36
CA ALA A 195 -1.10 2.71 15.12
C ALA A 195 -0.29 3.37 14.00
N ILE A 196 -0.90 4.35 13.33
CA ILE A 196 -0.18 5.36 12.55
C ILE A 196 0.15 6.51 13.51
N ARG A 197 1.44 6.76 13.80
CA ARG A 197 1.81 7.79 14.78
C ARG A 197 1.72 9.19 14.19
N ARG A 198 2.30 9.38 13.00
CA ARG A 198 2.33 10.67 12.33
C ARG A 198 2.70 10.55 10.85
N ILE A 199 2.34 11.58 10.11
CA ILE A 199 2.80 11.80 8.74
C ILE A 199 4.08 12.65 8.81
N GLU A 200 5.22 12.05 8.45
CA GLU A 200 6.54 12.69 8.45
C GLU A 200 6.72 13.57 7.22
N ARG A 201 6.20 13.14 6.07
CA ARG A 201 6.31 13.87 4.80
C ARG A 201 5.06 13.73 3.96
N ARG A 202 4.71 14.81 3.26
CA ARG A 202 3.64 14.88 2.26
C ARG A 202 4.23 15.40 0.95
N GLU A 203 4.25 14.57 -0.08
CA GLU A 203 4.66 14.95 -1.42
C GLU A 203 3.44 14.92 -2.35
N LEU A 204 3.18 16.01 -3.07
CA LEU A 204 2.17 15.99 -4.12
C LEU A 204 2.79 15.42 -5.40
N ARG A 205 2.13 14.39 -5.95
CA ARG A 205 2.43 13.78 -7.24
C ARG A 205 1.15 13.61 -8.04
N TYR A 206 1.27 13.10 -9.26
CA TYR A 206 0.19 13.04 -10.21
C TYR A 206 0.06 11.66 -10.85
N LEU A 207 -1.13 11.08 -10.76
CA LEU A 207 -1.48 9.85 -11.45
C LEU A 207 -1.95 10.19 -12.87
N LYS A 208 -1.30 9.61 -13.89
CA LYS A 208 -1.60 9.88 -15.29
C LYS A 208 -3.05 9.52 -15.64
N CYS A 209 -3.74 10.42 -16.33
CA CYS A 209 -5.10 10.22 -16.85
C CYS A 209 -5.35 11.08 -18.10
N VAL A 210 -6.51 10.89 -18.72
CA VAL A 210 -7.08 11.78 -19.72
C VAL A 210 -8.27 12.48 -19.09
N THR A 211 -8.27 13.82 -19.10
CA THR A 211 -9.42 14.63 -18.69
C THR A 211 -10.24 14.99 -19.92
N LEU A 212 -11.54 14.74 -19.87
CA LEU A 212 -12.49 14.99 -20.96
C LEU A 212 -13.46 16.08 -20.52
N PHE A 213 -13.76 17.03 -21.41
CA PHE A 213 -14.63 18.16 -21.13
C PHE A 213 -15.87 18.09 -22.00
N TYR A 214 -17.03 17.98 -21.36
CA TYR A 214 -18.32 17.86 -22.00
C TYR A 214 -19.12 19.15 -21.83
N ARG A 215 -19.71 19.65 -22.92
CA ARG A 215 -20.59 20.82 -22.88
C ARG A 215 -22.04 20.37 -23.02
N SER A 216 -22.93 20.92 -22.20
CA SER A 216 -24.35 20.63 -22.35
C SER A 216 -24.91 21.27 -23.62
N LEU A 217 -25.67 20.48 -24.39
CA LEU A 217 -26.37 20.97 -25.59
C LEU A 217 -27.55 21.88 -25.22
N SER A 218 -28.16 21.67 -24.05
CA SER A 218 -29.30 22.46 -23.57
C SER A 218 -28.88 23.72 -22.79
N LYS A 219 -27.73 23.68 -22.10
CA LYS A 219 -27.20 24.81 -21.32
C LYS A 219 -25.71 24.99 -21.64
N ARG A 220 -25.39 25.80 -22.65
CA ARG A 220 -24.01 25.93 -23.16
C ARG A 220 -22.97 26.36 -22.12
N ASP A 221 -23.40 26.99 -21.03
CA ASP A 221 -22.54 27.45 -19.93
C ASP A 221 -22.20 26.33 -18.93
N GLU A 222 -22.86 25.17 -19.05
CA GLU A 222 -22.65 24.02 -18.20
C GLU A 222 -21.58 23.09 -18.78
N ILE A 223 -20.55 22.82 -17.98
CA ILE A 223 -19.49 21.87 -18.31
C ILE A 223 -19.48 20.73 -17.31
N GLU A 224 -19.42 19.51 -17.85
CA GLU A 224 -19.05 18.34 -17.10
C GLU A 224 -17.63 17.89 -17.43
N VAL A 225 -16.97 17.30 -16.45
CA VAL A 225 -15.58 16.86 -16.53
C VAL A 225 -15.56 15.37 -16.24
N ALA A 226 -14.97 14.59 -17.14
CA ALA A 226 -14.78 13.16 -16.99
C ALA A 226 -13.29 12.83 -16.86
N PHE A 227 -12.97 11.73 -16.17
CA PHE A 227 -11.59 11.26 -16.02
C PHE A 227 -11.46 9.83 -16.52
N TRP A 228 -10.49 9.60 -17.40
CA TRP A 228 -10.14 8.29 -17.92
C TRP A 228 -8.73 7.92 -17.48
N ARG A 229 -8.60 6.84 -16.73
CA ARG A 229 -7.34 6.29 -16.27
C ARG A 229 -6.95 5.09 -17.13
N GLU A 230 -5.78 4.51 -16.86
CA GLU A 230 -5.36 3.29 -17.55
C GLU A 230 -6.35 2.13 -17.37
N ASP A 231 -7.01 2.07 -16.21
CA ASP A 231 -8.04 1.10 -15.84
C ASP A 231 -9.46 1.44 -16.32
N GLY A 232 -9.65 2.56 -17.04
CA GLY A 232 -10.94 2.95 -17.62
C GLY A 232 -11.51 4.27 -17.10
N SER A 233 -12.79 4.50 -17.36
CA SER A 233 -13.49 5.68 -16.86
C SER A 233 -13.63 5.64 -15.33
N SER A 234 -13.46 6.79 -14.69
CA SER A 234 -13.48 6.88 -13.23
C SER A 234 -14.57 7.81 -12.72
N LEU A 235 -15.80 7.28 -12.70
CA LEU A 235 -16.98 8.00 -12.21
C LEU A 235 -16.82 8.52 -10.78
N GLU A 236 -16.06 7.81 -9.94
CA GLU A 236 -15.73 8.24 -8.58
C GLU A 236 -15.00 9.60 -8.57
N HIS A 237 -13.93 9.74 -9.37
CA HIS A 237 -13.18 10.99 -9.45
C HIS A 237 -14.04 12.11 -10.00
N GLU A 238 -14.90 11.82 -10.97
CA GLU A 238 -15.83 12.81 -11.53
C GLU A 238 -16.78 13.36 -10.47
N ASN A 239 -17.38 12.46 -9.69
CA ASN A 239 -18.31 12.83 -8.63
C ASN A 239 -17.60 13.65 -7.54
N CYS A 240 -16.44 13.19 -7.06
CA CYS A 240 -15.63 13.93 -6.08
C CYS A 240 -15.23 15.31 -6.63
N PHE A 241 -14.75 15.37 -7.87
CA PHE A 241 -14.34 16.62 -8.50
C PHE A 241 -15.52 17.60 -8.64
N ARG A 242 -16.70 17.11 -9.04
CA ARG A 242 -17.94 17.90 -9.13
C ARG A 242 -18.35 18.46 -7.76
N VAL A 243 -18.39 17.62 -6.73
CA VAL A 243 -18.78 18.00 -5.35
C VAL A 243 -17.81 19.04 -4.78
N LEU A 244 -16.52 18.94 -5.08
CA LEU A 244 -15.49 19.89 -4.65
C LEU A 244 -15.49 21.20 -5.48
N GLY A 245 -16.44 21.39 -6.39
CA GLY A 245 -16.52 22.59 -7.24
C GLY A 245 -15.47 22.67 -8.34
N GLY A 246 -14.82 21.54 -8.65
CA GLY A 246 -13.78 21.43 -9.66
C GLY A 246 -14.17 21.96 -11.05
N PRO A 247 -15.37 21.66 -11.58
CA PRO A 247 -15.81 22.19 -12.88
C PRO A 247 -15.81 23.72 -12.94
N ALA A 248 -16.10 24.43 -11.84
CA ALA A 248 -16.03 25.90 -11.82
C ALA A 248 -14.58 26.42 -11.90
N LEU A 249 -13.63 25.68 -11.31
CA LEU A 249 -12.21 26.04 -11.31
C LEU A 249 -11.56 25.93 -12.68
N ILE A 250 -12.00 24.97 -13.50
CA ILE A 250 -11.38 24.67 -14.80
C ILE A 250 -12.27 24.99 -16.00
N GLY A 251 -13.60 25.01 -15.81
CA GLY A 251 -14.58 25.14 -16.87
C GLY A 251 -14.55 26.51 -17.56
N ALA A 252 -14.41 27.60 -16.81
CA ALA A 252 -14.35 28.96 -17.40
C ALA A 252 -13.13 29.14 -18.33
N GLN A 253 -11.99 28.54 -17.97
CA GLN A 253 -10.78 28.59 -18.79
C GLN A 253 -10.90 27.76 -20.08
N VAL A 254 -11.67 26.67 -20.03
CA VAL A 254 -11.93 25.81 -21.17
C VAL A 254 -12.95 26.44 -22.13
N LEU A 255 -14.01 27.07 -21.62
CA LEU A 255 -14.98 27.83 -22.45
C LEU A 255 -14.31 28.98 -23.19
N ALA A 256 -13.48 29.76 -22.49
CA ALA A 256 -12.78 30.90 -23.08
C ALA A 256 -11.79 30.48 -24.19
N ARG A 257 -11.07 29.35 -24.00
CA ARG A 257 -10.14 28.83 -25.02
C ARG A 257 -10.86 28.17 -26.21
N ALA A 258 -11.93 27.42 -25.97
CA ALA A 258 -12.72 26.83 -27.05
C ALA A 258 -13.37 27.89 -27.94
N ALA A 259 -13.84 29.00 -27.35
CA ALA A 259 -14.36 30.15 -28.09
C ALA A 259 -13.27 30.88 -28.90
N ALA A 260 -12.05 30.99 -28.35
CA ALA A 260 -10.92 31.67 -29.01
C ALA A 260 -10.29 30.86 -30.17
N LEU A 261 -10.40 29.53 -30.14
CA LEU A 261 -9.81 28.64 -31.15
C LEU A 261 -10.73 28.36 -32.34
N GLY A 262 -11.99 28.82 -32.34
CA GLY A 262 -12.91 28.64 -33.47
C GLY A 262 -13.09 27.18 -33.91
N MET A 263 -12.81 26.21 -33.04
CA MET A 263 -12.87 24.79 -33.36
C MET A 263 -14.33 24.33 -33.38
N ASN A 264 -14.98 24.52 -34.53
CA ASN A 264 -16.08 23.66 -34.93
C ASN A 264 -15.49 22.28 -35.20
N ILE A 265 -15.71 21.34 -34.29
CA ILE A 265 -15.33 19.93 -34.50
C ILE A 265 -16.47 19.26 -35.28
N HIS A 266 -16.63 19.69 -36.53
CA HIS A 266 -17.25 18.93 -37.60
C HIS A 266 -16.34 19.10 -38.81
N ASP A 267 -15.31 18.26 -38.86
CA ASP A 267 -14.83 17.54 -40.04
C ASP A 267 -13.71 16.56 -39.63
#